data_AF-A0A7V9ZTU9-F1
#
_entry.id   AF-A0A7V9ZTU9-F1
#
_cell.length_a   1.000
_cell.length_b   1.000
_cell.length_c   1.000
_cell.angle_alpha   90.00
_cell.angle_beta   90.00
_cell.angle_gamma   90.00
#
_symmetry.space_group_name_H-M   'P 1'
#
loop_
_entity.id
_entity.type
_entity.pdbx_description
1 polymer ?
#
loop_
_entity_poly.entity_id
_entity_poly.type
_entity_poly.pdbx_seq_one_letter_code
_entity_poly.pdbx_strand_id
1 'polypeptide(L)'
;MKKTFNGRSVFGSMLFLLSLFVYVGSINAQTITPNATLFGVTTNNQLVRFSATSPENVTIVGSITGLQLGENILGIDFRPATGQLYG
;
A
#
# COMPACT_ATOMS: atom_id res chain seq x y z
N MET A 1 -72.84 12.33 -34.05
CA MET A 1 -72.41 13.22 -32.93
C MET A 1 -71.13 12.64 -32.34
N LYS A 2 -69.99 13.29 -32.63
CA LYS A 2 -68.63 12.79 -32.43
C LYS A 2 -68.24 12.97 -30.95
N LYS A 3 -68.00 11.87 -30.22
CA LYS A 3 -67.47 11.94 -28.85
C LYS A 3 -65.97 12.21 -28.93
N THR A 4 -65.56 13.44 -28.62
CA THR A 4 -64.16 13.85 -28.46
C THR A 4 -63.65 13.33 -27.11
N PHE A 5 -62.56 12.53 -27.13
CA PHE A 5 -61.90 12.05 -25.93
C PHE A 5 -60.94 13.12 -25.37
N ASN A 6 -61.05 13.37 -24.08
CA ASN A 6 -60.22 14.28 -23.29
C ASN A 6 -58.73 13.86 -23.27
N GLY A 7 -57.86 14.83 -23.57
CA GLY A 7 -56.54 15.02 -22.95
C GLY A 7 -55.58 13.83 -22.84
N ARG A 8 -54.82 13.54 -23.91
CA ARG A 8 -53.50 12.92 -23.77
C ARG A 8 -52.44 14.02 -23.84
N SER A 9 -52.11 14.60 -22.69
CA SER A 9 -51.00 15.53 -22.56
C SER A 9 -49.68 14.76 -22.67
N VAL A 10 -49.16 14.58 -23.89
CA VAL A 10 -47.78 14.13 -24.15
C VAL A 10 -46.88 15.27 -24.64
N PHE A 11 -47.28 16.52 -24.37
CA PHE A 11 -46.49 17.73 -24.66
C PHE A 11 -45.49 18.05 -23.54
N GLY A 12 -44.79 17.03 -23.01
CA GLY A 12 -43.74 17.16 -22.01
C GLY A 12 -42.56 16.23 -22.30
N SER A 13 -41.47 16.83 -22.80
CA SER A 13 -40.10 16.29 -22.86
C SER A 13 -39.85 15.01 -23.66
N MET A 14 -39.51 15.24 -24.92
CA MET A 14 -38.57 14.44 -25.70
C MET A 14 -37.19 14.42 -25.02
N LEU A 15 -36.84 13.36 -24.29
CA LEU A 15 -35.48 13.01 -23.81
C LEU A 15 -35.49 11.53 -23.39
N PHE A 16 -35.35 10.62 -24.37
CA PHE A 16 -34.12 9.86 -24.62
C PHE A 16 -33.69 8.95 -23.45
N LEU A 17 -34.13 7.69 -23.56
CA LEU A 17 -33.36 6.45 -23.33
C LEU A 17 -32.47 6.34 -22.07
N LEU A 18 -32.80 5.31 -21.28
CA LEU A 18 -31.87 4.27 -20.83
C LEU A 18 -30.46 4.76 -20.46
N SER A 19 -30.25 5.19 -19.23
CA SER A 19 -28.90 5.15 -18.68
C SER A 19 -28.94 4.68 -17.23
N LEU A 20 -28.92 3.35 -17.09
CA LEU A 20 -28.17 2.74 -15.99
C LEU A 20 -26.70 3.07 -16.27
N PHE A 21 -26.26 4.28 -15.93
CA PHE A 21 -24.85 4.53 -15.74
C PHE A 21 -24.47 3.69 -14.53
N VAL A 22 -23.96 2.49 -14.79
CA VAL A 22 -23.08 1.85 -13.84
C VAL A 22 -21.97 2.88 -13.63
N TYR A 23 -21.97 3.51 -12.47
CA TYR A 23 -20.81 4.24 -11.99
C TYR A 23 -19.74 3.19 -11.74
N VAL A 24 -19.06 2.74 -12.79
CA VAL A 24 -17.79 2.03 -12.65
C VAL A 24 -16.80 3.11 -12.24
N GLY A 25 -16.86 3.51 -10.97
CA GLY A 25 -15.78 4.26 -10.36
C GLY A 25 -14.52 3.41 -10.52
N SER A 26 -13.46 4.01 -11.05
CA SER A 26 -12.15 3.40 -11.13
C SER A 26 -11.84 2.75 -9.79
N ILE A 27 -11.80 1.42 -9.74
CA ILE A 27 -11.16 0.72 -8.63
C ILE A 27 -9.67 0.99 -8.79
N ASN A 28 -9.21 2.11 -8.23
CA ASN A 28 -7.80 2.27 -7.95
C ASN A 28 -7.49 1.11 -7.00
N ALA A 29 -6.90 0.04 -7.51
CA ALA A 29 -6.32 -0.99 -6.66
C ALA A 29 -5.28 -0.25 -5.84
N GLN A 30 -5.63 0.12 -4.62
CA GLN A 30 -4.70 0.77 -3.73
C GLN A 30 -3.66 -0.29 -3.43
N THR A 31 -2.49 -0.17 -4.07
CA THR A 31 -1.33 -0.96 -3.71
C THR A 31 -0.97 -0.54 -2.29
N ILE A 32 -1.57 -1.22 -1.30
CA ILE A 32 -1.13 -1.14 0.09
C ILE A 32 0.23 -1.80 0.06
N THR A 33 1.26 -1.01 -0.25
CA THR A 33 2.63 -1.46 -0.06
C THR A 33 2.82 -1.42 1.44
N PRO A 34 2.90 -2.56 2.13
CA PRO A 34 3.15 -2.53 3.56
C PRO A 34 4.43 -1.75 3.78
N ASN A 35 4.36 -0.68 4.58
CA ASN A 35 5.54 0.06 4.99
C ASN A 35 6.32 -0.83 5.97
N ALA A 36 7.09 -1.75 5.40
CA ALA A 36 7.94 -2.65 6.15
C ALA A 36 9.17 -1.91 6.63
N THR A 37 9.50 -2.07 7.91
CA THR A 37 10.81 -1.69 8.42
C THR A 37 11.80 -2.81 8.10
N LEU A 38 12.87 -2.47 7.41
CA LEU A 38 13.94 -3.39 7.06
C LEU A 38 15.16 -3.13 7.93
N PHE A 39 15.96 -4.17 8.15
CA PHE A 39 17.18 -4.13 8.95
C PHE A 39 18.37 -4.61 8.12
N GLY A 40 19.55 -4.08 8.41
CA GLY A 40 20.79 -4.47 7.75
C GLY A 40 21.99 -4.23 8.65
N VAL A 41 23.14 -4.74 8.21
CA VAL A 41 24.43 -4.53 8.89
C VAL A 41 25.40 -3.85 7.92
N THR A 42 26.06 -2.79 8.39
CA THR A 42 27.07 -2.09 7.60
C THR A 42 28.42 -2.80 7.66
N THR A 43 29.35 -2.41 6.79
CA THR A 43 30.75 -2.90 6.81
C THR A 43 31.51 -2.56 8.09
N ASN A 44 30.98 -1.64 8.91
CA ASN A 44 31.56 -1.24 10.19
C ASN A 44 30.83 -1.92 11.37
N ASN A 45 30.13 -3.04 11.11
CA ASN A 45 29.39 -3.82 12.11
C ASN A 45 28.35 -2.99 12.86
N GLN A 46 27.65 -2.08 12.18
CA GLN A 46 26.54 -1.33 12.76
C GLN A 46 25.21 -1.90 12.28
N LEU A 47 24.30 -2.11 13.22
CA LEU A 47 22.90 -2.42 12.91
C LEU A 47 22.21 -1.13 12.45
N VAL A 48 21.57 -1.21 11.28
CA VAL A 48 20.79 -0.11 10.70
C VAL A 48 19.35 -0.55 10.44
N ARG A 49 18.45 0.43 10.40
CA ARG A 49 17.06 0.23 9.95
C ARG A 49 16.64 1.30 8.96
N PHE A 50 15.72 0.97 8.08
CA PHE A 50 15.11 1.90 7.12
C PHE A 50 13.72 1.42 6.70
N SER A 51 12.94 2.32 6.10
CA SER A 51 11.64 1.96 5.53
C SER A 51 11.81 1.38 4.13
N ALA A 52 11.05 0.34 3.80
CA ALA A 52 11.00 -0.22 2.45
C ALA A 52 10.52 0.79 1.39
N THR A 53 9.79 1.84 1.78
CA THR A 53 9.34 2.90 0.86
C THR A 53 10.31 4.06 0.74
N SER A 54 11.36 4.09 1.57
CA SER A 54 12.38 5.15 1.60
C SER A 54 13.75 4.60 2.03
N PRO A 55 14.35 3.70 1.23
CA PRO A 55 15.60 3.02 1.59
C PRO A 55 16.81 3.95 1.72
N GLU A 56 16.75 5.14 1.13
CA GLU A 56 17.75 6.19 1.26
C GLU A 56 17.82 6.80 2.68
N ASN A 57 16.73 6.69 3.45
CA ASN A 57 16.64 7.25 4.81
C ASN A 57 17.03 6.20 5.86
N VAL A 58 18.34 5.99 6.00
CA VAL A 58 18.92 5.01 6.92
C VAL A 58 19.10 5.58 8.33
N THR A 59 18.61 4.86 9.34
CA THR A 59 18.83 5.16 10.76
C THR A 59 19.80 4.15 11.37
N ILE A 60 20.84 4.63 12.05
CA ILE A 60 21.75 3.78 12.83
C ILE A 60 21.05 3.39 14.13
N VAL A 61 20.93 2.08 14.37
CA VAL A 61 20.38 1.53 15.61
C VAL A 61 21.46 1.43 16.68
N GLY A 62 22.66 1.00 16.29
CA GLY A 62 23.83 0.93 17.15
C GLY A 62 24.95 0.05 16.60
N SER A 63 26.11 0.08 17.24
CA SER A 63 27.23 -0.83 16.94
C SER A 63 26.97 -2.21 17.55
N ILE A 64 27.28 -3.25 16.79
CA ILE A 64 27.24 -4.64 17.25
C ILE A 64 28.47 -4.88 18.13
N THR A 65 28.26 -5.39 19.33
CA THR A 65 29.32 -5.63 20.33
C THR A 65 29.60 -7.12 20.49
N GLY A 66 30.72 -7.47 21.12
CA GLY A 66 31.11 -8.87 21.36
C GLY A 66 31.89 -9.55 20.23
N LEU A 67 32.15 -8.83 19.14
CA LEU A 67 33.00 -9.29 18.04
C LEU A 67 34.49 -9.15 18.39
N GLN A 68 35.28 -10.15 17.98
CA GLN A 68 36.73 -10.09 18.03
C GLN A 68 37.29 -9.21 16.92
N LEU A 69 38.57 -8.85 17.05
CA LEU A 69 39.28 -8.10 16.02
C LEU A 69 39.31 -8.87 14.70
N GLY A 70 38.72 -8.28 13.66
CA GLY A 70 38.63 -8.86 12.32
C GLY A 70 37.37 -9.69 12.06
N GLU A 71 36.47 -9.84 13.04
CA GLU A 71 35.18 -10.53 12.82
C GLU A 71 34.14 -9.62 12.16
N ASN A 72 33.42 -10.18 11.20
CA ASN A 72 32.33 -9.51 10.51
C ASN A 72 31.03 -10.30 10.61
N ILE A 73 29.91 -9.59 10.74
CA ILE A 73 28.59 -10.20 10.66
C ILE A 73 28.30 -10.54 9.20
N LEU A 74 27.96 -11.80 8.96
CA LEU A 74 27.65 -12.30 7.61
C LEU A 74 26.15 -12.38 7.33
N GLY A 75 25.32 -12.43 8.37
CA GLY A 75 23.89 -12.57 8.23
C GLY A 75 23.15 -12.22 9.52
N ILE A 76 21.89 -11.82 9.35
CA ILE A 76 20.95 -11.59 10.44
C ILE A 76 19.63 -12.27 10.08
N ASP A 77 18.89 -12.74 11.09
CA ASP A 77 17.63 -13.45 10.89
C ASP A 77 16.58 -13.04 11.93
N PHE A 78 15.34 -12.83 11.50
CA PHE A 78 14.21 -12.63 12.40
C PHE A 78 13.52 -13.95 12.67
N ARG A 79 13.48 -14.36 13.93
CA ARG A 79 12.82 -15.61 14.32
C ARG A 79 11.30 -15.40 14.40
N PRO A 80 10.47 -16.07 13.57
CA PRO A 80 9.04 -15.76 13.48
C PRO A 80 8.25 -15.92 14.79
N ALA A 81 8.68 -16.83 15.66
CA ALA A 81 8.00 -17.11 16.93
C ALA A 81 8.06 -15.95 17.92
N THR A 82 9.13 -15.15 17.89
CA THR A 82 9.39 -14.09 18.89
C THR A 82 9.58 -12.71 18.28
N GLY A 83 9.81 -12.63 16.96
CA GLY A 83 10.20 -11.39 16.28
C GLY A 83 11.58 -10.88 16.69
N GLN A 84 12.37 -11.68 17.39
CA GLN A 84 13.73 -11.31 17.78
C GLN A 84 14.68 -11.41 16.59
N LEU A 85 15.61 -10.46 16.52
CA LEU A 85 16.70 -10.44 15.57
C LEU A 85 17.91 -11.20 16.12
N TYR A 86 18.45 -12.13 15.34
CA TYR A 86 19.66 -12.87 15.61
C TYR A 86 20.75 -12.51 14.59
N GLY A 87 22.01 -12.59 14.98
CA GLY A 87 23.18 -12.27 14.17
C GLY A 87 24.46 -12.41 14.97
#